data_AF-A0A1B9P0B4-F1
#
_entry.id   AF-A0A1B9P0B4-F1
#
_cell.length_a   1.000
_cell.length_b   1.000
_cell.length_c   1.000
_cell.angle_alpha   90.00
_cell.angle_beta   90.00
_cell.angle_gamma   90.00
#
_symmetry.space_group_name_H-M   'P 1'
#
loop_
_entity.id
_entity.type
_entity.pdbx_description
1 polymer ?
#
loop_
_entity_poly.entity_id
_entity_poly.type
_entity_poly.pdbx_seq_one_letter_code
_entity_poly.pdbx_strand_id
1 'polypeptide(L)'
;MDNLSIALHQVNRAIKLYLNERDYLSTITLGAAAEAILVKLLVEQHQKIACEEVIFKCKSEISELSLLDKAGVVNYYSKRSTKRYYYSILDSNESSVDWEAKATELLGHCCDNILKLNISPSTDVVQFIKQKDVQLTR
;
A
#
# COMPACT_ATOMS: atom_id res chain seq x y z
N MET A 1 16.96 7.81 9.30
CA MET A 1 16.22 6.74 8.60
C MET A 1 15.33 7.40 7.57
N ASP A 2 15.38 6.96 6.33
CA ASP A 2 14.48 7.45 5.29
C ASP A 2 13.07 6.84 5.44
N ASN A 3 12.03 7.50 4.91
CA ASN A 3 10.65 7.03 5.04
C ASN A 3 10.43 5.63 4.46
N LEU A 4 11.17 5.28 3.40
CA LEU A 4 11.06 3.98 2.75
C LEU A 4 11.56 2.85 3.66
N SER A 5 12.71 3.04 4.29
CA SER A 5 13.34 2.10 5.22
C SER A 5 12.43 1.85 6.44
N ILE A 6 11.76 2.90 6.92
CA ILE A 6 10.74 2.77 7.98
C ILE A 6 9.59 1.91 7.47
N ALA A 7 9.01 2.22 6.30
CA ALA A 7 7.90 1.47 5.75
C ALA A 7 8.25 -0.01 5.54
N LEU A 8 9.39 -0.31 4.92
CA LEU A 8 9.84 -1.69 4.69
C LEU A 8 10.09 -2.45 5.99
N HIS A 9 10.67 -1.78 7.00
CA HIS A 9 10.84 -2.38 8.32
C HIS A 9 9.49 -2.75 8.95
N GLN A 10 8.51 -1.83 8.87
CA GLN A 10 7.17 -2.05 9.41
C GLN A 10 6.45 -3.19 8.67
N VAL A 11 6.52 -3.26 7.33
CA VAL A 11 5.96 -4.37 6.55
C VAL A 11 6.58 -5.71 6.97
N ASN A 12 7.90 -5.79 7.05
CA ASN A 12 8.58 -7.02 7.44
C ASN A 12 8.18 -7.47 8.86
N ARG A 13 8.07 -6.53 9.81
CA ARG A 13 7.60 -6.86 11.16
C ARG A 13 6.14 -7.29 11.15
N ALA A 14 5.27 -6.62 10.40
CA ALA A 14 3.86 -6.98 10.27
C ALA A 14 3.69 -8.39 9.68
N ILE A 15 4.47 -8.76 8.65
CA ILE A 15 4.44 -10.12 8.07
C ILE A 15 4.87 -11.16 9.10
N LYS A 16 5.89 -10.89 9.91
CA LYS A 16 6.34 -11.81 10.97
C LYS A 16 5.28 -11.99 12.05
N LEU A 17 4.63 -10.91 12.47
CA LEU A 17 3.51 -10.95 13.41
C LEU A 17 2.35 -11.80 12.86
N TYR A 18 2.02 -11.62 11.57
CA TYR A 18 0.97 -12.37 10.90
C TYR A 18 1.29 -13.87 10.80
N LEU A 19 2.47 -14.22 10.27
CA LEU A 19 2.83 -15.60 9.96
C LEU A 19 3.21 -16.43 11.17
N ASN A 20 3.99 -15.86 12.08
CA ASN A 20 4.61 -16.61 13.19
C ASN A 20 3.79 -16.49 14.47
N GLU A 21 3.22 -15.30 14.73
CA GLU A 21 2.60 -14.96 16.01
C GLU A 21 1.06 -14.98 15.91
N ARG A 22 0.50 -14.98 14.69
CA ARG A 22 -0.95 -14.80 14.42
C ARG A 22 -1.54 -13.57 15.12
N ASP A 23 -0.71 -12.56 15.36
CA ASP A 23 -1.12 -11.31 15.97
C ASP A 23 -1.66 -10.39 14.87
N TYR A 24 -2.92 -10.59 14.52
CA TYR A 24 -3.59 -9.86 13.45
C TYR A 24 -3.80 -8.39 13.77
N LEU A 25 -4.03 -8.04 15.04
CA LEU A 25 -4.23 -6.64 15.44
C LEU A 25 -2.95 -5.84 15.29
N SER A 26 -1.83 -6.33 15.83
CA SER A 26 -0.54 -5.65 15.67
C SER A 26 -0.08 -5.65 14.21
N THR A 27 -0.37 -6.72 13.46
CA THR A 27 -0.15 -6.75 12.00
C THR A 27 -0.91 -5.61 11.32
N ILE A 28 -2.19 -5.44 11.63
CA ILE A 28 -3.02 -4.39 11.05
C ILE A 28 -2.48 -3.01 11.40
N THR A 29 -2.11 -2.78 12.66
CA THR A 29 -1.58 -1.48 13.11
C THR A 29 -0.28 -1.12 12.38
N LEU A 30 0.69 -2.05 12.33
CA LEU A 30 1.96 -1.79 11.66
C LEU A 30 1.82 -1.73 10.14
N GLY A 31 1.00 -2.62 9.57
CA GLY A 31 0.69 -2.63 8.14
C GLY A 31 0.04 -1.33 7.68
N ALA A 32 -0.91 -0.79 8.43
CA ALA A 32 -1.59 0.46 8.09
C ALA A 32 -0.63 1.66 8.13
N ALA A 33 0.26 1.69 9.13
CA ALA A 33 1.29 2.72 9.21
C ALA A 33 2.26 2.64 8.01
N ALA A 34 2.66 1.42 7.62
CA ALA A 34 3.52 1.20 6.47
C ALA A 34 2.83 1.56 5.15
N GLU A 35 1.59 1.12 4.95
CA GLU A 35 0.79 1.40 3.76
C GLU A 35 0.63 2.90 3.54
N ALA A 36 0.35 3.67 4.59
CA ALA A 36 0.23 5.13 4.49
C ALA A 36 1.51 5.79 3.96
N ILE A 37 2.68 5.31 4.38
CA ILE A 37 3.97 5.81 3.90
C ILE A 37 4.20 5.39 2.45
N LEU A 38 3.96 4.12 2.10
CA LEU A 38 4.14 3.60 0.73
C LEU A 38 3.23 4.30 -0.27
N VAL A 39 1.96 4.54 0.09
CA VAL A 39 1.01 5.29 -0.73
C VAL A 39 1.48 6.72 -0.95
N LYS A 40 2.02 7.38 0.09
CA LYS A 40 2.58 8.73 -0.07
C LYS A 40 3.75 8.74 -1.05
N LEU A 41 4.66 7.77 -0.95
CA LEU A 41 5.79 7.63 -1.88
C LEU A 41 5.32 7.37 -3.32
N LEU A 42 4.27 6.56 -3.52
CA LEU A 42 3.67 6.32 -4.84
C LEU A 42 3.12 7.62 -5.44
N VAL A 43 2.39 8.41 -4.64
CA VAL A 43 1.85 9.69 -5.08
C VAL A 43 2.98 10.65 -5.47
N GLU A 44 4.05 10.72 -4.68
CA GLU A 44 5.24 11.55 -4.99
C GLU A 44 5.92 11.09 -6.28
N GLN A 45 6.10 9.78 -6.50
CA GLN A 45 6.66 9.22 -7.72
C GLN A 45 5.80 9.55 -8.95
N HIS A 46 4.47 9.38 -8.86
CA HIS A 46 3.56 9.72 -9.95
C HIS A 46 3.55 11.21 -10.26
N GLN A 47 3.62 12.07 -9.23
CA GLN A 47 3.73 13.51 -9.43
C GLN A 47 5.03 13.89 -10.14
N LYS A 48 6.16 13.25 -9.78
CA LYS A 48 7.44 13.48 -10.44
C LYS A 48 7.38 13.11 -11.93
N ILE A 49 6.83 11.93 -12.26
CA ILE A 49 6.65 11.48 -13.65
C ILE A 49 5.75 12.46 -14.41
N ALA A 50 4.62 12.87 -13.84
CA ALA A 50 3.72 13.83 -14.48
C ALA A 50 4.39 15.20 -14.73
N CYS A 51 5.21 15.69 -13.79
CA CYS A 51 5.98 16.91 -13.97
C CYS A 51 7.04 16.77 -15.07
N GLU A 52 7.75 15.64 -15.13
CA GLU A 52 8.71 15.34 -16.19
C GLU A 52 8.03 15.26 -17.57
N GLU A 53 6.85 14.63 -17.65
CA GLU A 53 6.05 14.58 -18.87
C GLU A 53 5.56 15.95 -19.33
N VAL A 54 5.12 16.81 -18.40
CA VAL A 54 4.73 18.20 -18.74
C VAL A 54 5.94 19.00 -19.20
N ILE A 55 7.11 18.87 -18.56
CA ILE A 55 8.33 19.56 -18.99
C ILE A 55 8.76 19.08 -20.40
N PHE A 56 8.65 17.79 -20.67
CA PHE A 56 8.98 17.21 -21.97
C PHE A 56 7.97 17.65 -23.06
N LYS A 57 6.67 17.64 -22.75
CA LYS A 57 5.60 18.10 -23.66
C LYS A 57 5.58 19.61 -23.85
N CYS A 58 5.98 20.41 -22.86
CA CYS A 58 6.16 21.86 -23.02
C CYS A 58 7.31 22.20 -23.99
N LYS A 59 8.26 21.30 -24.24
CA LYS A 59 9.28 21.46 -25.29
C LYS A 59 8.80 21.04 -26.67
N SER A 60 7.74 20.26 -26.77
CA SER A 60 7.16 19.76 -28.02
C SER A 60 5.67 20.10 -28.06
N GLU A 61 5.37 21.37 -28.36
CA GLU A 61 4.05 21.88 -28.76
C GLU A 61 2.87 21.64 -27.80
N ILE A 62 2.28 22.75 -27.38
CA ILE A 62 1.01 22.84 -26.65
C ILE A 62 -0.08 22.20 -27.52
N SER A 63 -0.44 20.95 -27.25
CA SER A 63 -1.66 20.34 -27.76
C SER A 63 -2.30 19.47 -26.67
N GLU A 64 -3.44 19.97 -26.21
CA GLU A 64 -4.50 19.27 -25.45
C GLU A 64 -4.05 18.20 -24.45
N LEU A 65 -3.56 18.62 -23.28
CA LEU A 65 -3.61 17.73 -22.11
C LEU A 65 -5.04 17.69 -21.59
N SER A 66 -5.72 16.57 -21.87
CA SER A 66 -6.64 15.97 -20.92
C SER A 66 -5.93 15.91 -19.57
N LEU A 67 -6.30 16.84 -18.68
CA LEU A 67 -6.09 16.77 -17.25
C LEU A 67 -6.72 15.46 -16.77
N LEU A 68 -6.02 14.35 -16.96
CA LEU A 68 -6.33 13.08 -16.32
C LEU A 68 -6.10 13.28 -14.82
N ASP A 69 -7.11 13.87 -14.20
CA ASP A 69 -7.57 13.62 -12.86
C ASP A 69 -6.45 13.47 -11.82
N LYS A 70 -5.70 14.55 -11.61
CA LYS A 70 -5.00 14.77 -10.33
C LYS A 70 -5.95 14.53 -9.16
N ALA A 71 -7.22 14.90 -9.33
CA ALA A 71 -8.30 14.53 -8.42
C ALA A 71 -8.51 13.01 -8.34
N GLY A 72 -8.58 12.28 -9.44
CA GLY A 72 -8.81 10.83 -9.45
C GLY A 72 -7.68 10.01 -8.81
N VAL A 73 -6.41 10.34 -9.02
CA VAL A 73 -5.28 9.62 -8.37
C VAL A 73 -5.22 9.92 -6.88
N VAL A 74 -5.34 11.19 -6.49
CA VAL A 74 -5.39 11.58 -5.07
C VAL A 74 -6.65 11.03 -4.39
N ASN A 75 -7.78 10.95 -5.10
CA ASN A 75 -9.04 10.38 -4.60
C ASN A 75 -8.99 8.84 -4.52
N TYR A 76 -8.32 8.18 -5.47
CA TYR A 76 -8.07 6.73 -5.45
C TYR A 76 -7.23 6.35 -4.22
N TYR A 77 -6.11 7.03 -4.00
CA TYR A 77 -5.22 6.75 -2.88
C TYR A 77 -5.73 7.31 -1.53
N SER A 78 -6.50 8.40 -1.51
CA SER A 78 -7.12 8.92 -0.28
C SER A 78 -8.35 8.15 0.16
N LYS A 79 -9.18 7.63 -0.76
CA LYS A 79 -10.25 6.66 -0.45
C LYS A 79 -9.67 5.33 0.07
N ARG A 80 -8.49 4.95 -0.43
CA ARG A 80 -7.76 3.74 -0.02
C ARG A 80 -6.86 3.95 1.20
N SER A 81 -6.70 5.18 1.69
CA SER A 81 -5.91 5.43 2.89
C SER A 81 -6.55 4.74 4.09
N THR A 82 -5.81 3.79 4.66
CA THR A 82 -6.17 2.94 5.80
C THR A 82 -6.64 3.74 7.02
N LYS A 83 -6.38 5.05 7.06
CA LYS A 83 -6.91 5.96 8.07
C LYS A 83 -8.44 5.90 8.14
N ARG A 84 -9.15 5.71 7.04
CA ARG A 84 -10.63 5.54 7.07
C ARG A 84 -11.03 4.11 7.44
N TYR A 85 -10.23 3.11 7.04
CA TYR A 85 -10.49 1.69 7.26
C TYR A 85 -10.28 1.25 8.72
N TYR A 86 -9.21 1.71 9.36
CA TYR A 86 -8.88 1.38 10.76
C TYR A 86 -9.95 1.91 11.73
N TYR A 87 -10.43 3.15 11.52
CA TYR A 87 -11.53 3.69 12.33
C TYR A 87 -12.87 3.00 12.04
N SER A 88 -13.18 2.63 10.80
CA SER A 88 -14.42 1.88 10.50
C SER A 88 -14.44 0.45 11.07
N ILE A 89 -13.27 -0.19 11.21
CA ILE A 89 -13.15 -1.52 11.83
C ILE A 89 -13.32 -1.45 13.36
N LEU A 90 -12.88 -0.36 14.00
CA LEU A 90 -13.06 -0.17 15.45
C LEU A 90 -14.49 0.28 15.81
N ASP A 91 -15.20 0.96 14.91
CA ASP A 91 -16.58 1.43 15.11
C ASP A 91 -17.65 0.38 14.79
N SER A 92 -17.28 -0.73 14.12
CA SER A 92 -18.25 -1.77 13.78
C SER A 92 -18.48 -2.69 14.98
N ASN A 93 -19.67 -2.59 15.59
CA ASN A 93 -20.21 -3.56 16.55
C ASN A 93 -20.47 -4.97 15.93
N GLU A 94 -19.75 -5.35 14.87
CA GLU A 94 -19.92 -6.62 14.17
C GLU A 94 -19.30 -7.74 15.01
N SER A 95 -20.15 -8.61 15.55
CA SER A 95 -19.75 -9.74 16.40
C SER A 95 -19.02 -10.89 15.67
N SER A 96 -18.42 -10.64 14.50
CA SER A 96 -17.57 -11.62 13.82
C SER A 96 -16.57 -10.98 12.85
N VAL A 97 -15.78 -10.00 13.32
CA VAL A 97 -14.70 -9.46 12.50
C VAL A 97 -13.64 -10.54 12.27
N ASP A 98 -13.49 -10.98 11.03
CA ASP A 98 -12.40 -11.87 10.61
C ASP A 98 -11.10 -11.06 10.51
N TRP A 99 -10.40 -10.97 11.64
CA TRP A 99 -9.13 -10.25 11.73
C TRP A 99 -8.04 -10.81 10.82
N GLU A 100 -8.07 -12.11 10.52
CA GLU A 100 -7.09 -12.73 9.63
C GLU A 100 -7.30 -12.29 8.19
N ALA A 101 -8.55 -12.26 7.71
CA ALA A 101 -8.89 -11.76 6.39
C ALA A 101 -8.49 -10.28 6.24
N LYS A 102 -8.77 -9.45 7.26
CA LYS A 102 -8.39 -8.03 7.27
C LYS A 102 -6.89 -7.81 7.24
N ALA A 103 -6.14 -8.57 8.05
CA ALA A 103 -4.69 -8.52 8.04
C ALA A 103 -4.11 -8.98 6.70
N THR A 104 -4.70 -10.02 6.09
CA THR A 104 -4.30 -10.53 4.77
C THR A 104 -4.47 -9.48 3.68
N GLU A 105 -5.65 -8.84 3.62
CA GLU A 105 -5.95 -7.79 2.64
C GLU A 105 -4.94 -6.63 2.76
N LEU A 106 -4.69 -6.17 3.99
CA LEU A 106 -3.79 -5.05 4.25
C LEU A 106 -2.33 -5.36 3.87
N LEU A 107 -1.84 -6.54 4.23
CA LEU A 107 -0.51 -6.98 3.85
C LEU A 107 -0.38 -7.14 2.33
N GLY A 108 -1.43 -7.61 1.66
CA GLY A 108 -1.52 -7.65 0.20
C GLY A 108 -1.31 -6.26 -0.42
N HIS A 109 -2.01 -5.25 0.07
CA HIS A 109 -1.83 -3.87 -0.40
C HIS A 109 -0.42 -3.34 -0.17
N CYS A 110 0.19 -3.64 0.98
CA CYS A 110 1.57 -3.26 1.25
C CYS A 110 2.52 -3.88 0.22
N CYS A 111 2.37 -5.17 -0.06
CA CYS A 111 3.18 -5.88 -1.05
C CYS A 111 2.98 -5.31 -2.46
N ASP A 112 1.74 -5.05 -2.88
CA ASP A 112 1.43 -4.42 -4.16
C ASP A 112 2.09 -3.05 -4.31
N ASN A 113 2.06 -2.24 -3.25
CA ASN A 113 2.66 -0.90 -3.28
C ASN A 113 4.20 -0.98 -3.35
N ILE A 114 4.83 -1.94 -2.69
CA ILE A 114 6.28 -2.20 -2.80
C ILE A 114 6.63 -2.55 -4.26
N LEU A 115 5.85 -3.42 -4.90
CA LEU A 115 6.05 -3.81 -6.28
C LEU A 115 5.85 -2.64 -7.24
N LYS A 116 4.79 -1.83 -7.06
CA LYS A 116 4.51 -0.64 -7.89
C LYS A 116 5.59 0.44 -7.79
N LEU A 117 6.22 0.57 -6.63
CA LEU A 117 7.36 1.46 -6.41
C LEU A 117 8.67 0.95 -7.04
N ASN A 118 8.66 -0.23 -7.68
CA ASN A 118 9.84 -0.92 -8.23
C ASN A 118 10.94 -1.17 -7.17
N ILE A 119 10.54 -1.43 -5.93
CA ILE A 119 11.48 -1.76 -4.85
C ILE A 119 11.73 -3.26 -4.86
N SER A 120 12.98 -3.68 -4.63
CA SER A 120 13.30 -5.11 -4.47
C SER A 120 12.59 -5.67 -3.23
N PRO A 121 11.70 -6.68 -3.39
CA PRO A 121 10.93 -7.23 -2.28
C PRO A 121 11.85 -7.98 -1.31
N SER A 122 11.57 -7.86 -0.02
CA SER A 122 12.28 -8.62 1.01
C SER A 122 11.89 -10.10 0.97
N THR A 123 12.68 -10.95 1.64
CA THR A 123 12.35 -12.37 1.80
C THR A 123 10.99 -12.58 2.47
N ASP A 124 10.65 -11.76 3.47
CA ASP A 124 9.37 -11.81 4.17
C ASP A 124 8.20 -11.51 3.21
N VAL A 125 8.34 -10.48 2.36
CA VAL A 125 7.35 -10.12 1.33
C VAL A 125 7.17 -11.24 0.31
N VAL A 126 8.26 -11.80 -0.21
CA VAL A 126 8.20 -12.91 -1.18
C VAL A 126 7.54 -14.14 -0.56
N GLN A 127 7.83 -14.44 0.71
CA GLN A 127 7.22 -15.56 1.43
C GLN A 127 5.72 -15.37 1.59
N PHE A 128 5.28 -14.16 1.99
CA PHE A 128 3.86 -13.84 2.14
C PHE A 128 3.09 -14.01 0.82
N ILE A 129 3.62 -13.46 -0.28
CA ILE A 129 3.01 -13.57 -1.62
C ILE A 129 2.86 -15.05 -2.02
N LYS A 130 3.94 -15.84 -1.90
CA LYS A 130 3.91 -17.27 -2.25
C LYS A 130 2.87 -18.06 -1.46
N GLN A 131 2.74 -17.79 -0.16
CA GLN A 131 1.75 -18.50 0.65
C GLN A 131 0.31 -18.19 0.24
N LYS A 132 0.05 -16.97 -0.26
CA LYS A 132 -1.29 -16.56 -0.67
C LYS A 132 -1.63 -16.99 -2.10
N ASP A 133 -0.67 -17.05 -3.01
CA ASP A 133 -0.87 -17.66 -4.33
C ASP A 133 -1.25 -19.16 -4.23
N VAL A 134 -0.69 -19.87 -3.24
CA VAL A 134 -0.99 -21.28 -2.98
C VAL A 134 -2.39 -21.49 -2.37
N GLN A 135 -2.95 -20.49 -1.68
CA GLN A 135 -4.31 -20.57 -1.12
C GLN A 135 -5.41 -20.32 -2.16
N LEU A 136 -5.11 -19.68 -3.30
CA LEU A 136 -6.06 -19.41 -4.39
C LEU A 136 -6.20 -20.56 -5.40
N THR A 137 -5.36 -21.60 -5.28
CA THR A 137 -5.29 -22.75 -6.22
C THR A 137 -5.81 -24.06 -5.61
N ARG A 138 -6.45 -24.02 -4.43
CA ARG A 138 -7.09 -25.16 -3.76
C ARG A 138 -8.58 -24.92 -3.60
#